data_AF-A0A177DJ95-F1
#
_entry.id   AF-A0A177DJ95-F1
#
_cell.length_a   1.000
_cell.length_b   1.000
_cell.length_c   1.000
_cell.angle_alpha   90.00
_cell.angle_beta   90.00
_cell.angle_gamma   90.00
#
_symmetry.space_group_name_H-M   'P 1'
#
loop_
_entity.id
_entity.type
_entity.pdbx_description
1 polymer ?
#
loop_
_entity_poly.entity_id
_entity_poly.type
_entity_poly.pdbx_seq_one_letter_code
_entity_poly.pdbx_strand_id
1 'polypeptide(L)'
;MAILNIGKRGIASGKSPIPPDLTKALLAALVPDPNDQPDVLESDIVFIARFMVRELQQSRAILTSILSSTYKSHCLPDERILWFMTAIAGPLTESANISIDRIVTALITAKVLADDCKEGDRRLLAIRSIFCLLGCLTFLYRPEPVDKSTALDIQMQDCSSFTTRSQQMQGSSRPFFEVVNVFNALGDLRTKQVSSDTSYAESRHATRQALLHPSHFNAAVLTKFGKVTIVWVDSIGAHLDFDAGTKKLSLFRLPSFIRVQSSDGALLPLCYSQYEKARDDRSTCDIAGLAREVLDTYSLLFGNDRRSKAVYRKLMLKASSDGMVDPLLDDLCGLTPWHWASINLSPPRPSIDADLLFPILSARMMKLQVYIESQGARGLRALYRDQRDSYQWWTFWAVIWLGGLNLLFAFTQNVLGSLQVAYAIKALNK
;
A
#
# COMPACT_ATOMS: atom_id res chain seq x y z
N MET A 1 16.14 24.93 -24.25
CA MET A 1 15.24 25.95 -24.82
C MET A 1 14.21 25.30 -25.76
N ALA A 2 13.48 24.27 -25.29
CA ALA A 2 12.42 23.59 -26.05
C ALA A 2 11.55 22.68 -25.14
N ILE A 3 11.07 23.18 -23.99
CA ILE A 3 9.98 22.54 -23.22
C ILE A 3 9.19 23.68 -22.55
N LEU A 4 8.34 24.34 -23.34
CA LEU A 4 7.43 25.39 -22.88
C LEU A 4 6.31 25.50 -23.91
N ASN A 5 5.48 24.45 -24.06
CA ASN A 5 4.32 24.55 -24.95
C ASN A 5 3.14 23.63 -24.60
N ILE A 6 2.89 23.38 -23.32
CA ILE A 6 1.60 22.81 -22.87
C ILE A 6 0.77 23.86 -22.08
N GLY A 7 1.37 24.94 -21.57
CA GLY A 7 0.66 25.99 -20.82
C GLY A 7 0.15 27.21 -21.61
N LYS A 8 0.27 27.26 -22.94
CA LYS A 8 -0.05 28.47 -23.74
C LYS A 8 -0.85 28.24 -25.03
N ARG A 9 -1.51 27.11 -25.20
CA ARG A 9 -2.54 26.96 -26.25
C ARG A 9 -3.92 27.27 -25.68
N GLY A 10 -4.38 28.51 -25.92
CA GLY A 10 -5.82 28.81 -26.00
C GLY A 10 -6.44 29.62 -24.85
N ILE A 11 -5.89 30.78 -24.50
CA ILE A 11 -6.67 31.86 -23.87
C ILE A 11 -6.68 33.07 -24.81
N ALA A 12 -7.25 32.88 -26.00
CA ALA A 12 -7.65 33.97 -26.88
C ALA A 12 -8.80 33.49 -27.78
N SER A 13 -9.95 34.17 -27.64
CA SER A 13 -11.17 34.09 -28.46
C SER A 13 -12.05 32.82 -28.34
N GLY A 14 -13.06 32.91 -27.47
CA GLY A 14 -14.44 32.53 -27.82
C GLY A 14 -14.83 31.05 -27.96
N LYS A 15 -14.03 30.07 -27.53
CA LYS A 15 -14.46 28.67 -27.44
C LYS A 15 -14.06 28.05 -26.09
N SER A 16 -14.99 27.35 -25.45
CA SER A 16 -14.85 26.78 -24.10
C SER A 16 -13.70 25.78 -23.99
N PRO A 17 -12.83 25.83 -22.96
CA PRO A 17 -11.65 24.99 -22.82
C PRO A 17 -11.97 23.68 -22.07
N ILE A 18 -13.00 22.96 -22.51
CA ILE A 18 -13.42 21.71 -21.86
C ILE A 18 -13.08 20.55 -22.80
N PRO A 19 -11.96 19.84 -22.60
CA PRO A 19 -11.68 18.61 -23.34
C PRO A 19 -12.83 17.62 -23.15
N PRO A 20 -13.29 16.97 -24.25
CA PRO A 20 -14.45 16.09 -24.24
C PRO A 20 -14.24 14.75 -23.51
N ASP A 21 -13.07 14.53 -22.92
CA ASP A 21 -12.69 13.28 -22.28
C ASP A 21 -12.05 13.55 -20.92
N LEU A 22 -12.90 13.53 -19.88
CA LEU A 22 -12.52 13.79 -18.49
C LEU A 22 -11.47 12.79 -17.98
N THR A 23 -11.47 11.57 -18.51
CA THR A 23 -10.48 10.52 -18.21
C THR A 23 -9.11 10.97 -18.71
N LYS A 24 -9.02 11.55 -19.91
CA LYS A 24 -7.78 12.11 -20.46
C LYS A 24 -7.33 13.36 -19.72
N ALA A 25 -8.25 14.19 -19.23
CA ALA A 25 -7.92 15.38 -18.45
C ALA A 25 -7.38 15.03 -17.05
N LEU A 26 -7.98 14.03 -16.39
CA LEU A 26 -7.45 13.49 -15.13
C LEU A 26 -6.11 12.81 -15.36
N LEU A 27 -5.97 12.08 -16.47
CA LEU A 27 -4.70 11.47 -16.83
C LEU A 27 -3.61 12.51 -17.05
N ALA A 28 -3.87 13.57 -17.83
CA ALA A 28 -2.90 14.65 -18.06
C ALA A 28 -2.50 15.37 -16.75
N ALA A 29 -3.37 15.33 -15.74
CA ALA A 29 -3.11 15.88 -14.41
C ALA A 29 -2.29 14.93 -13.51
N LEU A 30 -2.48 13.63 -13.67
CA LEU A 30 -1.81 12.59 -12.88
C LEU A 30 -0.49 12.13 -13.51
N VAL A 31 -0.36 12.26 -14.84
CA VAL A 31 0.73 11.76 -15.68
C VAL A 31 0.98 12.74 -16.84
N PRO A 32 2.24 13.19 -17.05
CA PRO A 32 2.55 14.23 -18.03
C PRO A 32 2.45 13.81 -19.51
N ASP A 33 2.54 12.51 -19.86
CA ASP A 33 2.21 12.00 -21.21
C ASP A 33 1.68 10.54 -21.17
N PRO A 34 0.42 10.26 -21.55
CA PRO A 34 -0.11 8.90 -21.67
C PRO A 34 0.57 8.06 -22.74
N ASN A 35 1.07 8.68 -23.82
CA ASN A 35 1.51 7.94 -25.00
C ASN A 35 2.90 7.32 -24.80
N ASP A 36 3.66 7.80 -23.81
CA ASP A 36 4.98 7.29 -23.47
C ASP A 36 4.92 6.07 -22.52
N GLN A 37 3.73 5.54 -22.21
CA GLN A 37 3.54 4.51 -21.18
C GLN A 37 2.71 3.33 -21.67
N PRO A 38 3.34 2.29 -22.24
CA PRO A 38 2.64 1.12 -22.74
C PRO A 38 1.98 0.27 -21.62
N ASP A 39 2.45 0.41 -20.38
CA ASP A 39 1.99 -0.42 -19.24
C ASP A 39 0.79 0.17 -18.48
N VAL A 40 0.42 1.43 -18.74
CA VAL A 40 -0.72 2.07 -18.10
C VAL A 40 -1.99 1.76 -18.89
N LEU A 41 -2.89 0.97 -18.30
CA LEU A 41 -4.15 0.62 -18.93
C LEU A 41 -5.19 1.70 -18.70
N GLU A 42 -5.93 2.08 -19.74
CA GLU A 42 -7.07 3.03 -19.63
C GLU A 42 -8.06 2.63 -18.52
N SER A 43 -8.25 1.32 -18.32
CA SER A 43 -9.08 0.77 -17.26
C SER A 43 -8.63 1.15 -15.84
N ASP A 44 -7.32 1.30 -15.60
CA ASP A 44 -6.80 1.73 -14.30
C ASP A 44 -7.21 3.16 -13.99
N ILE A 45 -7.08 4.03 -14.98
CA ILE A 45 -7.39 5.46 -14.83
C ILE A 45 -8.88 5.64 -14.59
N VAL A 46 -9.71 4.94 -15.37
CA VAL A 46 -11.16 4.95 -15.18
C VAL A 46 -11.53 4.43 -13.78
N PHE A 47 -10.87 3.38 -13.32
CA PHE A 47 -11.07 2.85 -11.97
C PHE A 47 -10.71 3.87 -10.90
N ILE A 48 -9.52 4.47 -10.97
CA ILE A 48 -9.03 5.48 -10.02
C ILE A 48 -9.95 6.71 -10.00
N ALA A 49 -10.38 7.20 -11.17
CA ALA A 49 -11.31 8.33 -11.28
C ALA A 49 -12.63 8.05 -10.56
N ARG A 50 -13.25 6.88 -10.84
CA ARG A 50 -14.50 6.46 -10.18
C ARG A 50 -14.31 6.29 -8.68
N PHE A 51 -13.18 5.75 -8.28
CA PHE A 51 -12.83 5.57 -6.89
C PHE A 51 -12.73 6.93 -6.16
N MET A 52 -11.99 7.89 -6.72
CA MET A 52 -11.86 9.24 -6.15
C MET A 52 -13.22 9.95 -6.02
N VAL A 53 -14.06 9.88 -7.06
CA VAL A 53 -15.42 10.46 -7.02
C VAL A 53 -16.26 9.82 -5.91
N ARG A 54 -16.18 8.50 -5.75
CA ARG A 54 -16.89 7.78 -4.69
C ARG A 54 -16.42 8.19 -3.29
N GLU A 55 -15.11 8.26 -3.07
CA GLU A 55 -14.55 8.68 -1.78
C GLU A 55 -14.96 10.11 -1.41
N LEU A 56 -15.06 11.00 -2.42
CA LEU A 56 -15.45 12.40 -2.24
C LEU A 56 -16.97 12.62 -2.20
N GLN A 57 -17.78 11.57 -2.38
CA GLN A 57 -19.23 11.68 -2.45
C GLN A 57 -19.83 12.30 -1.17
N GLN A 58 -19.27 12.00 0.00
CA GLN A 58 -19.72 12.59 1.28
C GLN A 58 -19.43 14.09 1.38
N SER A 59 -18.33 14.56 0.78
CA SER A 59 -17.92 15.96 0.81
C SER A 59 -18.42 16.77 -0.40
N ARG A 60 -19.14 16.13 -1.34
CA ARG A 60 -19.53 16.73 -2.63
C ARG A 60 -20.29 18.06 -2.51
N ALA A 61 -21.25 18.15 -1.59
CA ALA A 61 -22.02 19.39 -1.40
C ALA A 61 -21.13 20.55 -0.97
N ILE A 62 -20.18 20.30 -0.07
CA ILE A 62 -19.24 21.30 0.42
C ILE A 62 -18.25 21.70 -0.66
N LEU A 63 -17.64 20.72 -1.34
CA LEU A 63 -16.69 20.95 -2.42
C LEU A 63 -17.32 21.76 -3.55
N THR A 64 -18.56 21.48 -3.90
CA THR A 64 -19.27 22.26 -4.92
C THR A 64 -19.67 23.64 -4.44
N SER A 65 -19.87 23.87 -3.13
CA SER A 65 -20.24 25.18 -2.59
C SER A 65 -19.16 26.25 -2.78
N ILE A 66 -17.88 25.87 -2.80
CA ILE A 66 -16.73 26.79 -2.92
C ILE A 66 -16.35 27.11 -4.37
N LEU A 67 -16.93 26.40 -5.34
CA LEU A 67 -16.67 26.64 -6.77
C LEU A 67 -17.40 27.89 -7.26
N SER A 68 -16.77 28.60 -8.20
CA SER A 68 -17.34 29.78 -8.85
C SER A 68 -18.61 29.42 -9.65
N SER A 69 -19.50 30.39 -9.85
CA SER A 69 -20.72 30.19 -10.67
C SER A 69 -20.38 29.82 -12.12
N THR A 70 -19.35 30.46 -12.68
CA THR A 70 -18.80 30.17 -14.01
C THR A 70 -18.37 28.71 -14.11
N TYR A 71 -17.66 28.20 -13.10
CA TYR A 71 -17.20 26.82 -13.09
C TYR A 71 -18.37 25.82 -12.97
N LYS A 72 -19.38 26.15 -12.16
CA LYS A 72 -20.57 25.31 -11.97
C LYS A 72 -21.39 25.14 -13.24
N SER A 73 -21.51 26.16 -14.09
CA SER A 73 -22.37 26.08 -15.28
C SER A 73 -21.83 25.17 -16.38
N HIS A 74 -20.58 24.75 -16.30
CA HIS A 74 -19.89 24.10 -17.41
C HIS A 74 -19.78 22.58 -17.34
N CYS A 75 -20.00 21.95 -16.17
CA CYS A 75 -19.74 20.53 -15.99
C CYS A 75 -20.84 19.82 -15.20
N LEU A 76 -21.03 18.51 -15.43
CA LEU A 76 -21.88 17.67 -14.59
C LEU A 76 -21.29 17.56 -13.17
N PRO A 77 -22.11 17.29 -12.14
CA PRO A 77 -21.65 17.35 -10.75
C PRO A 77 -20.43 16.48 -10.40
N ASP A 78 -20.34 15.26 -10.95
CA ASP A 78 -19.22 14.36 -10.70
C ASP A 78 -17.98 14.79 -11.50
N GLU A 79 -18.20 15.31 -12.70
CA GLU A 79 -17.14 15.88 -13.53
C GLU A 79 -16.52 17.12 -12.90
N ARG A 80 -17.31 17.93 -12.18
CA ARG A 80 -16.79 19.11 -11.44
C ARG A 80 -15.72 18.73 -10.43
N ILE A 81 -15.86 17.58 -9.75
CA ILE A 81 -14.89 17.14 -8.75
C ILE A 81 -13.57 16.75 -9.44
N LEU A 82 -13.66 15.96 -10.51
CA LEU A 82 -12.49 15.53 -11.27
C LEU A 82 -11.77 16.72 -11.92
N TRP A 83 -12.53 17.65 -12.51
CA TRP A 83 -12.00 18.91 -13.01
C TRP A 83 -11.32 19.74 -11.91
N PHE A 84 -11.86 19.71 -10.69
CA PHE A 84 -11.31 20.48 -9.58
C PHE A 84 -10.00 19.86 -9.09
N MET A 85 -9.92 18.54 -9.07
CA MET A 85 -8.68 17.80 -8.82
C MET A 85 -7.61 18.10 -9.88
N THR A 86 -7.98 18.10 -11.17
CA THR A 86 -7.07 18.50 -12.26
C THR A 86 -6.57 19.94 -12.09
N ALA A 87 -7.46 20.87 -11.70
CA ALA A 87 -7.07 22.26 -11.46
C ALA A 87 -6.11 22.40 -10.27
N ILE A 88 -6.23 21.55 -9.24
CA ILE A 88 -5.31 21.52 -8.08
C ILE A 88 -3.95 20.89 -8.45
N ALA A 89 -3.97 19.85 -9.29
CA ALA A 89 -2.76 19.17 -9.72
C ALA A 89 -1.81 20.10 -10.50
N GLY A 90 -2.36 21.01 -11.32
CA GLY A 90 -1.56 21.98 -12.10
C GLY A 90 -0.54 22.77 -11.26
N PRO A 91 -0.97 23.59 -10.29
CA PRO A 91 -0.06 24.33 -9.40
C PRO A 91 0.95 23.45 -8.65
N LEU A 92 0.58 22.21 -8.32
CA LEU A 92 1.44 21.25 -7.64
C LEU A 92 2.53 20.71 -8.59
N THR A 93 2.18 20.45 -9.85
CA THR A 93 3.15 20.05 -10.89
C THR A 93 4.10 21.18 -11.28
N GLU A 94 3.63 22.43 -11.28
CA GLU A 94 4.45 23.61 -11.59
C GLU A 94 5.42 23.95 -10.45
N SER A 95 4.98 23.81 -9.20
CA SER A 95 5.78 24.16 -8.04
C SER A 95 5.58 23.15 -6.91
N ALA A 96 6.53 22.23 -6.82
CA ALA A 96 6.48 21.18 -5.82
C ALA A 96 6.57 21.71 -4.37
N ASN A 97 7.06 22.93 -4.15
CA ASN A 97 7.13 23.55 -2.82
C ASN A 97 5.95 24.50 -2.53
N ILE A 98 4.79 24.30 -3.16
CA ILE A 98 3.62 25.16 -3.00
C ILE A 98 2.90 24.89 -1.68
N SER A 99 2.44 25.95 -1.02
CA SER A 99 1.57 25.85 0.16
C SER A 99 0.10 25.75 -0.24
N ILE A 100 -0.73 25.22 0.66
CA ILE A 100 -2.18 25.10 0.41
C ILE A 100 -2.79 26.49 0.19
N ASP A 101 -2.34 27.51 0.93
CA ASP A 101 -2.77 28.89 0.75
C ASP A 101 -2.45 29.46 -0.65
N ARG A 102 -1.29 29.10 -1.20
CA ARG A 102 -0.91 29.51 -2.56
C ARG A 102 -1.74 28.79 -3.61
N ILE A 103 -2.08 27.51 -3.40
CA ILE A 103 -3.02 26.78 -4.26
C ILE A 103 -4.38 27.46 -4.26
N VAL A 104 -4.94 27.79 -3.08
CA VAL A 104 -6.22 28.55 -2.97
C VAL A 104 -6.15 29.83 -3.81
N THR A 105 -5.09 30.61 -3.62
CA THR A 105 -4.90 31.90 -4.31
C THR A 105 -4.80 31.74 -5.82
N ALA A 106 -4.08 30.71 -6.29
CA ALA A 106 -3.97 30.39 -7.71
C ALA A 106 -5.34 29.99 -8.31
N LEU A 107 -6.13 29.19 -7.60
CA LEU A 107 -7.44 28.74 -8.06
C LEU A 107 -8.51 29.85 -8.06
N ILE A 108 -8.43 30.81 -7.13
CA ILE A 108 -9.25 32.02 -7.17
C ILE A 108 -8.87 32.87 -8.39
N THR A 109 -7.57 33.05 -8.63
CA THR A 109 -7.07 33.81 -9.79
C THR A 109 -7.51 33.18 -11.12
N ALA A 110 -7.52 31.84 -11.18
CA ALA A 110 -8.01 31.07 -12.32
C ALA A 110 -9.55 31.01 -12.44
N LYS A 111 -10.29 31.68 -11.54
CA LYS A 111 -11.77 31.67 -11.45
C LYS A 111 -12.39 30.27 -11.27
N VAL A 112 -11.62 29.33 -10.73
CA VAL A 112 -12.12 27.99 -10.34
C VAL A 112 -12.87 28.08 -9.02
N LEU A 113 -12.24 28.71 -8.02
CA LEU A 113 -12.87 29.05 -6.75
C LEU A 113 -13.64 30.37 -6.85
N ALA A 114 -14.68 30.49 -6.04
CA ALA A 114 -15.44 31.73 -5.93
C ALA A 114 -14.62 32.84 -5.22
N ASP A 115 -14.86 34.09 -5.59
CA ASP A 115 -14.12 35.25 -5.05
C ASP A 115 -14.32 35.47 -3.54
N ASP A 116 -15.43 34.96 -2.99
CA ASP A 116 -15.73 34.99 -1.56
C ASP A 116 -14.84 34.04 -0.73
N CYS A 117 -14.07 33.16 -1.37
CA CYS A 117 -13.08 32.31 -0.70
C CYS A 117 -11.76 33.04 -0.36
N LYS A 118 -11.65 34.36 -0.61
CA LYS A 118 -10.42 35.12 -0.30
C LYS A 118 -10.16 35.26 1.19
N GLU A 119 -11.19 35.46 2.00
CA GLU A 119 -11.08 35.78 3.43
C GLU A 119 -12.18 35.10 4.28
N GLY A 120 -12.01 35.12 5.61
CA GLY A 120 -12.98 34.60 6.56
C GLY A 120 -13.21 33.08 6.53
N ASP A 121 -14.40 32.65 6.95
CA ASP A 121 -14.75 31.23 7.10
C ASP A 121 -14.75 30.47 5.77
N ARG A 122 -15.08 31.16 4.67
CA ARG A 122 -15.07 30.60 3.32
C ARG A 122 -13.67 30.26 2.85
N ARG A 123 -12.65 31.04 3.25
CA ARG A 123 -11.23 30.70 3.02
C ARG A 123 -10.85 29.43 3.78
N LEU A 124 -11.22 29.33 5.05
CA LEU A 124 -10.92 28.14 5.87
C LEU A 124 -11.59 26.87 5.31
N LEU A 125 -12.80 27.00 4.75
CA LEU A 125 -13.49 25.92 4.04
C LEU A 125 -12.75 25.51 2.76
N ALA A 126 -12.25 26.48 1.98
CA ALA A 126 -11.48 26.21 0.77
C ALA A 126 -10.17 25.47 1.09
N ILE A 127 -9.45 25.89 2.14
CA ILE A 127 -8.21 25.23 2.58
C ILE A 127 -8.46 23.77 2.96
N ARG A 128 -9.49 23.49 3.79
CA ARG A 128 -9.86 22.12 4.17
C ARG A 128 -10.26 21.27 2.96
N SER A 129 -10.98 21.87 2.03
CA SER A 129 -11.41 21.21 0.79
C SER A 129 -10.22 20.83 -0.09
N ILE A 130 -9.25 21.74 -0.25
CA ILE A 130 -8.03 21.47 -1.02
C ILE A 130 -7.18 20.42 -0.31
N PHE A 131 -7.04 20.49 1.02
CA PHE A 131 -6.34 19.44 1.78
C PHE A 131 -6.99 18.07 1.55
N CYS A 132 -8.31 17.97 1.63
CA CYS A 132 -9.05 16.74 1.33
C CYS A 132 -8.75 16.21 -0.09
N LEU A 133 -8.80 17.09 -1.10
CA LEU A 133 -8.52 16.71 -2.48
C LEU A 133 -7.06 16.30 -2.71
N LEU A 134 -6.11 16.96 -2.04
CA LEU A 134 -4.69 16.59 -2.09
C LEU A 134 -4.43 15.21 -1.48
N GLY A 135 -5.11 14.86 -0.38
CA GLY A 135 -5.06 13.52 0.19
C GLY A 135 -5.55 12.46 -0.79
N CYS A 136 -6.67 12.72 -1.49
CA CYS A 136 -7.18 11.82 -2.51
C CYS A 136 -6.30 11.76 -3.77
N LEU A 137 -5.66 12.86 -4.18
CA LEU A 137 -4.77 12.89 -5.35
C LEU A 137 -3.46 12.13 -5.11
N THR A 138 -2.94 12.17 -3.89
CA THR A 138 -1.61 11.64 -3.56
C THR A 138 -1.65 10.29 -2.86
N PHE A 139 -2.78 9.93 -2.23
CA PHE A 139 -2.91 8.74 -1.37
C PHE A 139 -1.81 8.61 -0.31
N LEU A 140 -1.20 9.73 0.11
CA LEU A 140 -0.24 9.74 1.22
C LEU A 140 -0.94 9.58 2.57
N TYR A 141 -2.17 10.08 2.67
CA TYR A 141 -3.02 9.96 3.84
C TYR A 141 -4.49 9.89 3.39
N ARG A 142 -5.36 9.36 4.25
CA ARG A 142 -6.80 9.42 4.06
C ARG A 142 -7.36 10.67 4.73
N PRO A 143 -7.97 11.63 4.01
CA PRO A 143 -8.53 12.83 4.62
C PRO A 143 -9.81 12.51 5.41
N GLU A 144 -10.06 13.23 6.49
CA GLU A 144 -11.39 13.25 7.13
C GLU A 144 -12.37 14.05 6.24
N PRO A 145 -13.65 13.64 6.12
CA PRO A 145 -14.66 14.40 5.41
C PRO A 145 -14.75 15.86 5.87
N VAL A 146 -14.88 16.78 4.91
CA VAL A 146 -14.77 18.23 5.16
C VAL A 146 -15.88 18.74 6.10
N ASP A 147 -17.02 18.06 6.14
CA ASP A 147 -18.16 18.34 7.02
C ASP A 147 -17.85 18.07 8.50
N LYS A 148 -16.96 17.13 8.79
CA LYS A 148 -16.63 16.68 10.16
C LYS A 148 -15.40 17.34 10.75
N SER A 149 -14.61 18.01 9.92
CA SER A 149 -13.31 18.55 10.30
C SER A 149 -13.36 20.06 10.52
N THR A 150 -12.83 20.53 11.65
CA THR A 150 -12.57 21.95 11.92
C THR A 150 -11.13 22.36 11.62
N ALA A 151 -10.26 21.40 11.32
CA ALA A 151 -8.83 21.57 11.16
C ALA A 151 -8.31 20.81 9.92
N LEU A 152 -7.00 20.57 9.82
CA LEU A 152 -6.45 19.66 8.83
C LEU A 152 -6.40 18.27 9.46
N ASP A 153 -7.46 17.49 9.24
CA ASP A 153 -7.68 16.20 9.91
C ASP A 153 -7.52 15.03 8.93
N ILE A 154 -6.90 13.96 9.42
CA ILE A 154 -6.72 12.70 8.69
C ILE A 154 -7.38 11.52 9.43
N GLN A 155 -7.71 10.48 8.68
CA GLN A 155 -8.16 9.21 9.22
C GLN A 155 -6.94 8.28 9.37
N MET A 156 -6.62 7.89 10.60
CA MET A 156 -5.43 7.05 10.88
C MET A 156 -5.59 5.59 10.43
N GLN A 157 -6.82 5.12 10.16
CA GLN A 157 -7.12 3.74 9.72
C GLN A 157 -6.50 2.62 10.61
N ASP A 158 -6.35 2.88 11.91
CA ASP A 158 -5.63 2.02 12.87
C ASP A 158 -4.16 1.73 12.49
N CYS A 159 -3.54 2.57 11.65
CA CYS A 159 -2.13 2.45 11.29
C CYS A 159 -1.24 3.08 12.37
N SER A 160 -0.14 2.42 12.69
CA SER A 160 0.86 2.89 13.65
C SER A 160 1.85 3.89 13.05
N SER A 161 1.89 4.00 11.72
CA SER A 161 2.77 4.93 10.99
C SER A 161 2.46 6.40 11.26
N PHE A 162 1.20 6.74 11.53
CA PHE A 162 0.79 8.13 11.77
C PHE A 162 1.03 8.55 13.22
N THR A 163 1.68 9.71 13.41
CA THR A 163 1.98 10.25 14.74
C THR A 163 0.85 11.11 15.29
N THR A 164 0.18 11.84 14.39
CA THR A 164 -0.83 12.84 14.74
C THR A 164 -2.05 12.67 13.84
N ARG A 165 -3.25 13.00 14.35
CA ARG A 165 -4.50 12.95 13.58
C ARG A 165 -4.92 14.31 12.99
N SER A 166 -4.52 15.40 13.65
CA SER A 166 -5.03 16.75 13.40
C SER A 166 -3.89 17.77 13.43
N GLN A 167 -3.95 18.75 12.53
CA GLN A 167 -3.07 19.91 12.54
C GLN A 167 -3.86 21.22 12.44
N GLN A 168 -3.40 22.25 13.15
CA GLN A 168 -4.01 23.58 13.09
C GLN A 168 -3.94 24.19 11.69
N MET A 169 -4.97 24.97 11.35
CA MET A 169 -5.13 25.60 10.03
C MET A 169 -3.97 26.52 9.64
N GLN A 170 -3.25 27.13 10.61
CA GLN A 170 -2.08 27.98 10.33
C GLN A 170 -0.96 27.24 9.59
N GLY A 171 -0.94 25.90 9.71
CA GLY A 171 -0.03 25.03 8.95
C GLY A 171 -0.21 25.14 7.43
N SER A 172 -1.37 25.58 6.92
CA SER A 172 -1.66 25.69 5.47
C SER A 172 -0.73 26.63 4.71
N SER A 173 -0.08 27.56 5.45
CA SER A 173 0.86 28.53 4.90
C SER A 173 2.22 27.90 4.57
N ARG A 174 2.55 26.78 5.22
CA ARG A 174 3.76 26.02 4.95
C ARG A 174 3.62 25.22 3.65
N PRO A 175 4.74 24.85 3.01
CA PRO A 175 4.71 23.92 1.90
C PRO A 175 3.89 22.67 2.23
N PHE A 176 3.09 22.21 1.26
CA PHE A 176 2.19 21.07 1.45
C PHE A 176 2.90 19.84 2.04
N PHE A 177 4.13 19.55 1.64
CA PHE A 177 4.87 18.41 2.14
C PHE A 177 5.34 18.56 3.59
N GLU A 178 5.60 19.77 4.06
CA GLU A 178 5.86 19.99 5.48
C GLU A 178 4.61 19.75 6.32
N VAL A 179 3.43 20.13 5.81
CA VAL A 179 2.12 19.82 6.43
C VAL A 179 1.93 18.31 6.52
N VAL A 180 2.16 17.59 5.41
CA VAL A 180 2.05 16.11 5.37
C VAL A 180 3.06 15.44 6.31
N ASN A 181 4.26 16.00 6.45
CA ASN A 181 5.31 15.44 7.30
C ASN A 181 4.95 15.47 8.80
N VAL A 182 4.15 16.44 9.25
CA VAL A 182 3.66 16.49 10.64
C VAL A 182 2.85 15.24 11.00
N PHE A 183 2.15 14.64 10.04
CA PHE A 183 1.40 13.41 10.24
C PHE A 183 2.26 12.14 10.20
N ASN A 184 3.53 12.24 9.79
CA ASN A 184 4.40 11.10 9.50
C ASN A 184 3.78 10.17 8.43
N ALA A 185 3.20 10.73 7.38
CA ALA A 185 2.40 9.98 6.40
C ALA A 185 3.17 8.87 5.68
N LEU A 186 4.48 9.01 5.51
CA LEU A 186 5.36 8.00 4.94
C LEU A 186 6.04 7.11 6.00
N GLY A 187 5.84 7.40 7.30
CA GLY A 187 6.36 6.59 8.38
C GLY A 187 7.89 6.42 8.37
N ASP A 188 8.32 5.26 8.84
CA ASP A 188 9.73 4.82 8.83
C ASP A 188 10.11 4.12 7.52
N LEU A 189 9.62 4.57 6.37
CA LEU A 189 10.18 4.15 5.09
C LEU A 189 11.63 4.68 5.03
N ARG A 190 12.59 3.82 5.35
CA ARG A 190 14.02 4.14 5.34
C ARG A 190 14.62 3.56 4.08
N THR A 191 15.29 4.37 3.28
CA THR A 191 16.29 3.86 2.34
C THR A 191 17.63 3.76 3.03
N LYS A 192 18.35 2.68 2.73
CA LYS A 192 19.69 2.42 3.26
C LYS A 192 20.58 3.65 3.04
N GLN A 193 21.20 4.14 4.11
CA GLN A 193 22.34 5.06 3.97
C GLN A 193 23.42 4.36 3.15
N VAL A 194 23.84 4.99 2.05
CA VAL A 194 25.17 4.74 1.49
C VAL A 194 26.14 5.25 2.54
N SER A 195 26.67 4.32 3.34
CA SER A 195 27.67 4.60 4.36
C SER A 195 28.93 5.16 3.71
N SER A 196 29.05 6.48 3.69
CA SER A 196 30.32 7.18 3.62
C SER A 196 30.70 7.60 5.04
N ASP A 197 31.68 6.90 5.60
CA ASP A 197 32.58 7.33 6.67
C ASP A 197 31.97 7.94 7.94
N THR A 198 31.72 7.13 8.98
CA THR A 198 32.24 7.41 10.34
C THR A 198 31.98 6.28 11.36
N SER A 199 33.03 5.98 12.14
CA SER A 199 33.08 5.23 13.41
C SER A 199 32.95 3.70 13.39
N TYR A 200 34.11 3.07 13.20
CA TYR A 200 34.45 1.74 13.67
C TYR A 200 34.36 1.67 15.21
N ALA A 201 33.24 1.26 15.79
CA ALA A 201 33.23 0.71 17.15
C ALA A 201 31.95 -0.05 17.54
N GLU A 202 30.76 0.33 17.07
CA GLU A 202 29.49 -0.24 17.59
C GLU A 202 28.76 -1.19 16.62
N SER A 203 29.25 -1.36 15.40
CA SER A 203 28.59 -2.12 14.32
C SER A 203 28.91 -3.62 14.29
N ARG A 204 29.22 -4.26 15.42
CA ARG A 204 29.46 -5.72 15.46
C ARG A 204 28.21 -6.60 15.63
N HIS A 205 27.01 -6.01 15.69
CA HIS A 205 25.74 -6.76 15.72
C HIS A 205 24.81 -6.52 14.52
N ALA A 206 25.19 -5.67 13.55
CA ALA A 206 24.30 -5.20 12.48
C ALA A 206 24.71 -5.65 11.06
N THR A 207 25.51 -6.70 10.91
CA THR A 207 25.79 -7.33 9.61
C THR A 207 25.23 -8.75 9.56
N ARG A 208 24.02 -8.95 10.10
CA ARG A 208 23.21 -10.08 9.64
C ARG A 208 22.62 -9.60 8.32
N GLN A 209 23.05 -10.19 7.19
CA GLN A 209 22.34 -10.04 5.93
C GLN A 209 20.85 -10.15 6.23
N ALA A 210 20.05 -9.16 5.82
CA ALA A 210 18.61 -9.12 6.07
C ALA A 210 17.94 -10.20 5.20
N LEU A 211 18.15 -11.45 5.60
CA LEU A 211 17.78 -12.61 4.82
C LEU A 211 16.29 -12.86 5.03
N LEU A 212 15.50 -12.46 4.05
CA LEU A 212 14.07 -12.72 4.01
C LEU A 212 13.82 -14.15 3.55
N HIS A 213 12.99 -14.87 4.29
CA HIS A 213 12.50 -16.19 3.90
C HIS A 213 11.08 -16.09 3.34
N PRO A 214 10.87 -16.24 2.01
CA PRO A 214 9.52 -16.17 1.41
C PRO A 214 8.53 -17.16 2.04
N SER A 215 9.01 -18.30 2.54
CA SER A 215 8.22 -19.29 3.27
C SER A 215 7.61 -18.75 4.57
N HIS A 216 8.20 -17.73 5.20
CA HIS A 216 7.70 -17.10 6.42
C HIS A 216 6.80 -15.90 6.15
N PHE A 217 6.88 -15.34 4.94
CA PHE A 217 6.24 -14.08 4.60
C PHE A 217 4.88 -14.23 3.91
N ASN A 218 4.50 -15.41 3.43
CA ASN A 218 3.23 -15.59 2.72
C ASN A 218 1.99 -15.37 3.63
N ALA A 219 0.89 -14.87 3.05
CA ALA A 219 -0.32 -14.49 3.76
C ALA A 219 -0.98 -15.64 4.53
N ALA A 220 -0.89 -16.88 4.04
CA ALA A 220 -1.37 -18.05 4.76
C ALA A 220 -0.59 -18.28 6.06
N VAL A 221 0.73 -18.06 6.04
CA VAL A 221 1.56 -18.19 7.24
C VAL A 221 1.27 -17.08 8.24
N LEU A 222 1.18 -15.84 7.75
CA LEU A 222 0.87 -14.67 8.57
C LEU A 222 -0.48 -14.82 9.29
N THR A 223 -1.53 -15.19 8.56
CA THR A 223 -2.88 -15.34 9.10
C THR A 223 -3.02 -16.58 9.99
N LYS A 224 -2.51 -17.74 9.58
CA LYS A 224 -2.68 -18.98 10.34
C LYS A 224 -1.79 -19.03 11.57
N PHE A 225 -0.49 -18.77 11.42
CA PHE A 225 0.48 -18.91 12.52
C PHE A 225 0.69 -17.61 13.27
N GLY A 226 0.93 -16.52 12.55
CA GLY A 226 1.11 -15.21 13.16
C GLY A 226 -0.16 -14.67 13.80
N LYS A 227 -1.33 -15.24 13.48
CA LYS A 227 -2.65 -14.68 13.83
C LYS A 227 -2.75 -13.21 13.41
N VAL A 228 -2.06 -12.87 12.32
CA VAL A 228 -2.03 -11.51 11.78
C VAL A 228 -3.31 -11.29 10.98
N THR A 229 -4.00 -10.20 11.27
CA THR A 229 -5.17 -9.75 10.52
C THR A 229 -4.70 -8.78 9.45
N ILE A 230 -4.95 -9.11 8.19
CA ILE A 230 -4.64 -8.24 7.06
C ILE A 230 -5.77 -7.23 6.89
N VAL A 231 -5.44 -5.94 6.81
CA VAL A 231 -6.38 -4.82 6.67
C VAL A 231 -6.01 -4.01 5.43
N TRP A 232 -7.02 -3.64 4.64
CA TRP A 232 -6.86 -2.79 3.48
C TRP A 232 -6.85 -1.31 3.90
N VAL A 233 -5.87 -0.55 3.42
CA VAL A 233 -5.68 0.88 3.75
C VAL A 233 -5.56 1.72 2.49
N ASP A 234 -5.79 3.03 2.62
CA ASP A 234 -5.76 4.01 1.53
C ASP A 234 -4.46 4.81 1.48
N SER A 235 -3.59 4.62 2.46
CA SER A 235 -2.37 5.38 2.57
C SER A 235 -1.20 4.53 2.11
N ILE A 236 -0.49 4.95 1.06
CA ILE A 236 0.67 4.22 0.54
C ILE A 236 1.75 4.05 1.61
N GLY A 237 1.97 5.08 2.43
CA GLY A 237 2.95 5.07 3.51
C GLY A 237 2.61 4.10 4.66
N ALA A 238 1.40 3.55 4.69
CA ALA A 238 1.00 2.50 5.65
C ALA A 238 1.14 1.07 5.06
N HIS A 239 1.60 0.92 3.82
CA HIS A 239 1.80 -0.39 3.21
C HIS A 239 2.86 -1.21 3.99
N LEU A 240 2.52 -2.44 4.37
CA LEU A 240 3.29 -3.30 5.28
C LEU A 240 3.51 -2.71 6.68
N ASP A 241 2.72 -1.73 7.12
CA ASP A 241 2.75 -1.33 8.52
C ASP A 241 2.18 -2.45 9.39
N PHE A 242 3.02 -2.96 10.29
CA PHE A 242 2.68 -4.07 11.17
C PHE A 242 2.75 -3.63 12.62
N ASP A 243 1.62 -3.74 13.31
CA ASP A 243 1.53 -3.56 14.74
C ASP A 243 1.46 -4.94 15.45
N ALA A 244 2.50 -5.24 16.23
CA ALA A 244 2.60 -6.49 16.99
C ALA A 244 1.57 -6.58 18.12
N GLY A 245 1.10 -5.44 18.65
CA GLY A 245 0.10 -5.37 19.72
C GLY A 245 -1.29 -5.76 19.22
N THR A 246 -1.77 -5.10 18.16
CA THR A 246 -3.08 -5.42 17.55
C THR A 246 -3.02 -6.61 16.58
N LYS A 247 -1.82 -7.03 16.16
CA LYS A 247 -1.57 -8.05 15.15
C LYS A 247 -2.22 -7.69 13.81
N LYS A 248 -2.28 -6.40 13.48
CA LYS A 248 -2.79 -5.91 12.20
C LYS A 248 -1.63 -5.64 11.25
N LEU A 249 -1.78 -6.10 10.01
CA LEU A 249 -0.90 -5.77 8.89
C LEU A 249 -1.69 -4.97 7.86
N SER A 250 -1.25 -3.75 7.60
CA SER A 250 -1.88 -2.83 6.67
C SER A 250 -1.35 -3.03 5.25
N LEU A 251 -2.24 -3.19 4.27
CA LEU A 251 -1.91 -3.31 2.85
C LEU A 251 -2.65 -2.26 2.03
N PHE A 252 -1.90 -1.54 1.19
CA PHE A 252 -2.43 -0.46 0.36
C PHE A 252 -3.36 -0.94 -0.77
N ARG A 253 -4.64 -0.59 -0.74
CA ARG A 253 -5.67 -1.25 -1.57
C ARG A 253 -5.74 -0.84 -3.05
N LEU A 254 -4.89 0.07 -3.54
CA LEU A 254 -4.99 0.64 -4.89
C LEU A 254 -3.72 0.47 -5.74
N PRO A 255 -3.23 -0.76 -6.00
CA PRO A 255 -2.03 -0.94 -6.82
C PRO A 255 -2.16 -0.36 -8.24
N SER A 256 -3.36 -0.24 -8.84
CA SER A 256 -3.53 0.48 -10.11
C SER A 256 -3.08 1.94 -10.01
N PHE A 257 -3.30 2.61 -8.87
CA PHE A 257 -2.79 3.96 -8.63
C PHE A 257 -1.26 3.98 -8.62
N ILE A 258 -0.62 3.00 -7.99
CA ILE A 258 0.85 2.89 -7.98
C ILE A 258 1.39 2.73 -9.39
N ARG A 259 0.78 1.84 -10.20
CA ARG A 259 1.18 1.64 -11.60
C ARG A 259 1.10 2.95 -12.40
N VAL A 260 0.01 3.71 -12.23
CA VAL A 260 -0.16 5.02 -12.89
C VAL A 260 0.83 6.08 -12.38
N GLN A 261 1.23 6.02 -11.11
CA GLN A 261 2.16 6.99 -10.50
C GLN A 261 3.64 6.57 -10.55
N SER A 262 3.94 5.40 -11.13
CA SER A 262 5.32 4.89 -11.26
C SER A 262 6.12 5.60 -12.35
N SER A 263 5.46 6.45 -13.13
CA SER A 263 6.04 7.08 -14.30
C SER A 263 6.76 8.39 -14.01
N ASP A 264 7.73 8.70 -14.87
CA ASP A 264 8.49 9.94 -14.79
C ASP A 264 7.57 11.17 -14.93
N GLY A 265 7.73 12.10 -14.00
CA GLY A 265 6.95 13.34 -13.93
C GLY A 265 5.51 13.18 -13.44
N ALA A 266 5.11 11.98 -13.00
CA ALA A 266 3.86 11.81 -12.26
C ALA A 266 3.87 12.61 -10.94
N LEU A 267 2.69 12.81 -10.37
CA LEU A 267 2.52 13.65 -9.19
C LEU A 267 3.27 13.10 -7.97
N LEU A 268 3.21 11.79 -7.74
CA LEU A 268 3.82 11.14 -6.58
C LEU A 268 5.36 11.25 -6.56
N PRO A 269 6.11 11.01 -7.65
CA PRO A 269 7.55 11.31 -7.69
C PRO A 269 7.90 12.75 -7.33
N LEU A 270 7.14 13.70 -7.88
CA LEU A 270 7.35 15.10 -7.59
C LEU A 270 7.12 15.38 -6.09
N CYS A 271 6.04 14.84 -5.54
CA CYS A 271 5.69 14.96 -4.13
C CYS A 271 6.77 14.39 -3.22
N TYR A 272 7.22 13.18 -3.55
CA TYR A 272 8.17 12.43 -2.75
C TYR A 272 9.55 13.10 -2.71
N SER A 273 10.02 13.62 -3.85
CA SER A 273 11.30 14.35 -3.93
C SER A 273 11.38 15.57 -3.00
N GLN A 274 10.24 16.22 -2.72
CA GLN A 274 10.18 17.36 -1.79
C GLN A 274 10.07 16.92 -0.35
N TYR A 275 9.34 15.84 -0.10
CA TYR A 275 9.25 15.24 1.21
C TYR A 275 10.64 14.84 1.73
N GLU A 276 11.47 14.19 0.91
CA GLU A 276 12.85 13.83 1.25
C GLU A 276 13.70 15.08 1.54
N LYS A 277 13.60 16.12 0.70
CA LYS A 277 14.32 17.39 0.94
C LYS A 277 13.94 18.04 2.27
N ALA A 278 12.69 17.93 2.69
CA ALA A 278 12.23 18.46 3.97
C ALA A 278 12.74 17.64 5.17
N ARG A 279 13.16 16.39 4.96
CA ARG A 279 13.63 15.47 6.01
C ARG A 279 15.13 15.59 6.30
N ASP A 280 15.88 16.35 5.49
CA ASP A 280 17.35 16.55 5.57
C ASP A 280 18.15 15.23 5.59
N ASP A 281 17.53 14.12 5.19
CA ASP A 281 18.14 12.80 5.16
C ASP A 281 18.83 12.62 3.80
N ARG A 282 20.11 12.21 3.81
CA ARG A 282 20.92 12.04 2.58
C ARG A 282 20.51 10.81 1.76
N SER A 283 19.44 10.13 2.15
CA SER A 283 18.94 8.92 1.51
C SER A 283 17.88 9.29 0.46
N THR A 284 18.26 9.31 -0.81
CA THR A 284 17.30 9.49 -1.90
C THR A 284 16.43 8.23 -2.02
N CYS A 285 15.25 8.22 -1.42
CA CYS A 285 14.25 7.21 -1.75
C CYS A 285 13.60 7.53 -3.10
N ASP A 286 13.75 6.61 -4.04
CA ASP A 286 13.14 6.66 -5.36
C ASP A 286 11.70 6.12 -5.28
N ILE A 287 10.73 6.93 -5.68
CA ILE A 287 9.33 6.50 -5.69
C ILE A 287 9.10 5.34 -6.67
N ALA A 288 9.86 5.26 -7.77
CA ALA A 288 9.74 4.15 -8.70
C ALA A 288 10.25 2.86 -8.03
N GLY A 289 11.25 3.00 -7.15
CA GLY A 289 11.64 1.99 -6.16
C GLY A 289 10.47 1.57 -5.28
N LEU A 290 9.85 2.51 -4.55
CA LEU A 290 8.75 2.21 -3.62
C LEU A 290 7.57 1.56 -4.35
N ALA A 291 7.21 2.08 -5.51
CA ALA A 291 6.12 1.59 -6.32
C ALA A 291 6.34 0.14 -6.75
N ARG A 292 7.54 -0.16 -7.27
CA ARG A 292 7.93 -1.53 -7.63
C ARG A 292 7.87 -2.46 -6.43
N GLU A 293 8.44 -2.04 -5.30
CA GLU A 293 8.42 -2.82 -4.06
C GLU A 293 6.99 -3.09 -3.58
N VAL A 294 6.10 -2.10 -3.59
CA VAL A 294 4.68 -2.26 -3.22
C VAL A 294 3.96 -3.24 -4.15
N LEU A 295 4.27 -3.25 -5.45
CA LEU A 295 3.68 -4.21 -6.40
C LEU A 295 4.23 -5.63 -6.17
N ASP A 296 5.54 -5.74 -5.94
CA ASP A 296 6.22 -7.03 -5.73
C ASP A 296 5.82 -7.71 -4.41
N THR A 297 5.49 -6.94 -3.37
CA THR A 297 5.02 -7.49 -2.09
C THR A 297 3.69 -8.24 -2.22
N TYR A 298 2.79 -7.83 -3.11
CA TYR A 298 1.54 -8.55 -3.37
C TYR A 298 1.80 -9.95 -3.91
N SER A 299 2.70 -10.05 -4.88
CA SER A 299 3.12 -11.31 -5.47
C SER A 299 3.80 -12.22 -4.44
N LEU A 300 4.63 -11.63 -3.56
CA LEU A 300 5.28 -12.35 -2.47
C LEU A 300 4.28 -12.85 -1.40
N LEU A 301 3.31 -12.02 -1.02
CA LEU A 301 2.31 -12.33 0.00
C LEU A 301 1.29 -13.37 -0.49
N PHE A 302 0.80 -13.23 -1.72
CA PHE A 302 -0.37 -13.97 -2.22
C PHE A 302 -0.08 -14.85 -3.43
N GLY A 303 0.76 -14.39 -4.37
CA GLY A 303 0.97 -15.03 -5.67
C GLY A 303 1.61 -16.42 -5.62
N ASN A 304 2.55 -16.63 -4.69
CA ASN A 304 3.41 -17.82 -4.68
C ASN A 304 2.80 -19.05 -3.97
N ASP A 305 1.69 -18.91 -3.21
CA ASP A 305 1.12 -20.02 -2.45
C ASP A 305 -0.40 -20.15 -2.64
N ARG A 306 -0.88 -21.37 -2.93
CA ARG A 306 -2.30 -21.64 -3.19
C ARG A 306 -3.19 -21.31 -1.99
N ARG A 307 -2.68 -21.42 -0.76
CA ARG A 307 -3.46 -21.10 0.45
C ARG A 307 -3.50 -19.61 0.69
N SER A 308 -2.42 -18.91 0.38
CA SER A 308 -2.37 -17.45 0.39
C SER A 308 -3.36 -16.87 -0.63
N LYS A 309 -3.50 -17.47 -1.82
CA LYS A 309 -4.58 -17.14 -2.77
C LYS A 309 -5.98 -17.36 -2.17
N ALA A 310 -6.18 -18.42 -1.38
CA ALA A 310 -7.45 -18.64 -0.69
C ALA A 310 -7.71 -17.61 0.43
N VAL A 311 -6.67 -17.14 1.12
CA VAL A 311 -6.76 -16.02 2.08
C VAL A 311 -7.14 -14.74 1.35
N TYR A 312 -6.46 -14.43 0.24
CA TYR A 312 -6.77 -13.29 -0.61
C TYR A 312 -8.23 -13.27 -1.05
N ARG A 313 -8.76 -14.39 -1.58
CA ARG A 313 -10.18 -14.47 -1.97
C ARG A 313 -11.13 -14.17 -0.82
N LYS A 314 -10.83 -14.63 0.40
CA LYS A 314 -11.64 -14.29 1.59
C LYS A 314 -11.55 -12.81 1.95
N LEU A 315 -10.37 -12.21 1.85
CA LEU A 315 -10.18 -10.77 2.05
C LEU A 315 -10.92 -9.97 0.98
N MET A 316 -10.94 -10.44 -0.26
CA MET A 316 -11.65 -9.79 -1.36
C MET A 316 -13.16 -9.88 -1.26
N LEU A 317 -13.69 -11.01 -0.80
CA LEU A 317 -15.12 -11.12 -0.51
C LEU A 317 -15.56 -10.10 0.53
N LYS A 318 -14.74 -9.85 1.56
CA LYS A 318 -14.99 -8.82 2.56
C LYS A 318 -14.77 -7.40 2.01
N ALA A 319 -13.74 -7.18 1.19
CA ALA A 319 -13.49 -5.86 0.61
C ALA A 319 -14.56 -5.46 -0.42
N SER A 320 -15.09 -6.43 -1.17
CA SER A 320 -16.16 -6.21 -2.16
C SER A 320 -17.48 -5.81 -1.50
N SER A 321 -17.76 -6.28 -0.28
CA SER A 321 -18.93 -5.79 0.47
C SER A 321 -18.75 -4.34 0.93
N ASP A 322 -17.50 -3.92 1.18
CA ASP A 322 -17.17 -2.58 1.67
C ASP A 322 -17.01 -1.57 0.51
N GLY A 323 -16.74 -2.02 -0.71
CA GLY A 323 -16.75 -1.15 -1.88
C GLY A 323 -16.08 -1.69 -3.15
N MET A 324 -15.39 -0.79 -3.85
CA MET A 324 -14.69 -1.08 -5.10
C MET A 324 -13.36 -1.79 -4.80
N VAL A 325 -13.09 -2.87 -5.56
CA VAL A 325 -11.84 -3.61 -5.54
C VAL A 325 -10.99 -3.22 -6.73
N ASP A 326 -9.71 -2.99 -6.49
CA ASP A 326 -8.75 -2.63 -7.53
C ASP A 326 -8.52 -3.80 -8.51
N PRO A 327 -8.63 -3.55 -9.84
CA PRO A 327 -8.57 -4.60 -10.84
C PRO A 327 -7.18 -5.26 -10.94
N LEU A 328 -6.11 -4.55 -10.56
CA LEU A 328 -4.74 -5.07 -10.63
C LEU A 328 -4.43 -6.05 -9.49
N LEU A 329 -5.22 -6.05 -8.41
CA LEU A 329 -4.97 -6.97 -7.28
C LEU A 329 -5.13 -8.44 -7.66
N ASP A 330 -6.10 -8.79 -8.52
CA ASP A 330 -6.30 -10.18 -8.95
C ASP A 330 -5.12 -10.69 -9.78
N ASP A 331 -4.53 -9.81 -10.60
CA ASP A 331 -3.33 -10.10 -11.38
C ASP A 331 -2.11 -10.27 -10.48
N LEU A 332 -1.83 -9.31 -9.59
CA LEU A 332 -0.69 -9.35 -8.67
C LEU A 332 -0.76 -10.53 -7.70
N CYS A 333 -1.97 -10.93 -7.29
CA CYS A 333 -2.16 -12.08 -6.39
C CYS A 333 -2.18 -13.42 -7.14
N GLY A 334 -1.90 -13.43 -8.45
CA GLY A 334 -1.76 -14.62 -9.27
C GLY A 334 -3.05 -15.40 -9.45
N LEU A 335 -4.20 -14.71 -9.50
CA LEU A 335 -5.48 -15.32 -9.85
C LEU A 335 -5.74 -15.37 -11.36
N THR A 336 -5.03 -14.56 -12.15
CA THR A 336 -5.10 -14.61 -13.61
C THR A 336 -4.01 -15.52 -14.20
N PRO A 337 -4.36 -16.47 -15.10
CA PRO A 337 -3.41 -17.45 -15.63
C PRO A 337 -2.35 -16.88 -16.60
N TRP A 338 -2.51 -15.64 -17.08
CA TRP A 338 -1.84 -15.14 -18.30
C TRP A 338 -0.87 -13.97 -18.07
N HIS A 339 -0.71 -13.46 -16.85
CA HIS A 339 0.14 -12.29 -16.56
C HIS A 339 1.34 -12.58 -15.64
N TRP A 340 1.54 -13.83 -15.21
CA TRP A 340 2.72 -14.20 -14.41
C TRP A 340 4.05 -14.04 -15.18
N ALA A 341 4.02 -13.88 -16.51
CA ALA A 341 5.20 -13.69 -17.34
C ALA A 341 5.71 -12.24 -17.37
N SER A 342 4.91 -11.24 -17.00
CA SER A 342 5.32 -9.82 -17.00
C SER A 342 5.88 -9.36 -15.66
N ILE A 343 5.58 -10.06 -14.57
CA ILE A 343 6.18 -9.82 -13.27
C ILE A 343 7.36 -10.79 -13.14
N ASN A 344 8.59 -10.26 -13.07
CA ASN A 344 9.85 -11.01 -12.97
C ASN A 344 9.99 -11.77 -11.63
N LEU A 345 8.98 -12.51 -11.19
CA LEU A 345 9.11 -13.45 -10.09
C LEU A 345 9.81 -14.71 -10.61
N SER A 346 11.14 -14.67 -10.54
CA SER A 346 11.94 -15.88 -10.48
C SER A 346 11.34 -16.84 -9.43
N PRO A 347 11.43 -18.17 -9.63
CA PRO A 347 10.92 -19.14 -8.67
C PRO A 347 11.41 -18.81 -7.25
N PRO A 348 10.58 -19.06 -6.21
CA PRO A 348 10.86 -18.60 -4.86
C PRO A 348 12.22 -19.10 -4.42
N ARG A 349 13.19 -18.18 -4.35
CA ARG A 349 14.50 -18.48 -3.77
C ARG A 349 14.29 -18.85 -2.31
N PRO A 350 15.05 -19.83 -1.75
CA PRO A 350 14.90 -20.23 -0.35
C PRO A 350 15.15 -19.07 0.63
N SER A 351 15.91 -18.10 0.17
CA SER A 351 16.23 -16.87 0.87
C SER A 351 16.46 -15.74 -0.13
N ILE A 352 15.99 -14.55 0.21
CA ILE A 352 16.14 -13.32 -0.56
C ILE A 352 16.87 -12.31 0.33
N ASP A 353 17.81 -11.56 -0.23
CA ASP A 353 18.36 -10.40 0.47
C ASP A 353 17.32 -9.27 0.42
N ALA A 354 16.67 -9.01 1.56
CA ALA A 354 15.61 -8.02 1.69
C ALA A 354 16.10 -6.62 1.31
N ASP A 355 17.34 -6.28 1.67
CA ASP A 355 17.88 -4.95 1.41
C ASP A 355 18.23 -4.74 -0.06
N LEU A 356 18.47 -5.82 -0.81
CA LEU A 356 18.75 -5.77 -2.24
C LEU A 356 17.47 -5.65 -3.07
N LEU A 357 16.44 -6.42 -2.70
CA LEU A 357 15.19 -6.48 -3.47
C LEU A 357 14.15 -5.45 -3.01
N PHE A 358 14.15 -5.14 -1.72
CA PHE A 358 13.20 -4.22 -1.07
C PHE A 358 13.92 -3.16 -0.23
N PRO A 359 14.82 -2.34 -0.81
CA PRO A 359 15.60 -1.36 -0.05
C PRO A 359 14.78 -0.37 0.78
N ILE A 360 13.50 -0.15 0.46
CA ILE A 360 12.61 0.80 1.14
C ILE A 360 11.73 0.08 2.17
N LEU A 361 11.18 -1.08 1.82
CA LEU A 361 10.27 -1.85 2.67
C LEU A 361 10.97 -2.91 3.52
N SER A 362 12.29 -3.14 3.36
CA SER A 362 13.01 -4.22 4.06
C SER A 362 12.84 -4.16 5.57
N ALA A 363 12.92 -2.97 6.17
CA ALA A 363 12.75 -2.79 7.61
C ALA A 363 11.39 -3.31 8.12
N ARG A 364 10.31 -3.01 7.38
CA ARG A 364 8.95 -3.47 7.70
C ARG A 364 8.80 -4.98 7.50
N MET A 365 9.37 -5.50 6.42
CA MET A 365 9.34 -6.92 6.13
C MET A 365 10.11 -7.73 7.19
N MET A 366 11.28 -7.24 7.61
CA MET A 366 12.09 -7.85 8.65
C MET A 366 11.40 -7.80 10.01
N LYS A 367 10.73 -6.70 10.37
CA LYS A 367 9.89 -6.62 11.58
C LYS A 367 8.84 -7.72 11.59
N LEU A 368 8.18 -7.97 10.46
CA LEU A 368 7.19 -9.02 10.32
C LEU A 368 7.81 -10.43 10.40
N GLN A 369 8.96 -10.66 9.76
CA GLN A 369 9.67 -11.95 9.85
C GLN A 369 10.10 -12.26 11.29
N VAL A 370 10.72 -11.29 11.98
CA VAL A 370 11.12 -11.42 13.39
C VAL A 370 9.90 -11.74 14.27
N TYR A 371 8.76 -11.08 14.02
CA TYR A 371 7.52 -11.42 14.70
C TYR A 371 7.13 -12.88 14.47
N ILE A 372 7.09 -13.33 13.22
CA ILE A 372 6.70 -14.68 12.84
C ILE A 372 7.64 -15.76 13.37
N GLU A 373 8.94 -15.47 13.47
CA GLU A 373 9.95 -16.33 14.10
C GLU A 373 9.77 -16.39 15.61
N SER A 374 9.45 -15.25 16.25
CA SER A 374 9.17 -15.19 17.70
C SER A 374 7.91 -15.95 18.10
N GLN A 375 6.93 -16.09 17.20
CA GLN A 375 5.73 -16.91 17.39
C GLN A 375 6.01 -18.43 17.30
N GLY A 376 7.27 -18.86 17.48
CA GLY A 376 7.77 -20.21 17.23
C GLY A 376 6.83 -21.35 17.64
N ALA A 377 6.94 -22.47 16.92
CA ALA A 377 6.09 -23.65 17.06
C ALA A 377 6.22 -24.33 18.44
N ARG A 378 5.67 -23.73 19.49
CA ARG A 378 5.65 -24.29 20.85
C ARG A 378 4.54 -25.33 20.93
N GLY A 379 4.86 -26.57 20.53
CA GLY A 379 4.05 -27.77 20.78
C GLY A 379 3.84 -28.68 19.57
N LEU A 380 3.50 -29.95 19.81
CA LEU A 380 3.23 -30.97 18.77
C LEU A 380 2.12 -30.55 17.80
N ARG A 381 1.09 -29.83 18.30
CA ARG A 381 0.03 -29.26 17.46
C ARG A 381 0.54 -28.15 16.53
N ALA A 382 1.58 -27.44 16.94
CA ALA A 382 2.22 -26.43 16.13
C ALA A 382 3.10 -27.07 15.06
N LEU A 383 3.86 -28.14 15.39
CA LEU A 383 4.64 -28.91 14.41
C LEU A 383 3.75 -29.60 13.36
N TYR A 384 2.61 -30.16 13.79
CA TYR A 384 1.57 -30.70 12.89
C TYR A 384 1.06 -29.64 11.91
N ARG A 385 0.91 -28.40 12.39
CA ARG A 385 0.36 -27.31 11.59
C ARG A 385 1.43 -26.61 10.76
N ASP A 386 2.70 -26.63 11.18
CA ASP A 386 3.85 -25.99 10.54
C ASP A 386 4.21 -26.67 9.23
N GLN A 387 3.93 -25.97 8.15
CA GLN A 387 4.16 -26.44 6.79
C GLN A 387 5.08 -25.50 6.02
N ARG A 388 5.82 -24.64 6.74
CA ARG A 388 6.80 -23.71 6.15
C ARG A 388 7.94 -24.48 5.49
N ASP A 389 8.30 -25.63 6.04
CA ASP A 389 9.22 -26.59 5.44
C ASP A 389 8.45 -27.89 5.13
N SER A 390 8.10 -28.07 3.85
CA SER A 390 7.38 -29.27 3.40
C SER A 390 8.17 -30.55 3.66
N TYR A 391 9.51 -30.49 3.65
CA TYR A 391 10.34 -31.66 3.91
C TYR A 391 10.26 -32.05 5.38
N GLN A 392 10.40 -31.10 6.32
CA GLN A 392 10.26 -31.37 7.75
C GLN A 392 8.86 -31.87 8.13
N TRP A 393 7.82 -31.38 7.45
CA TRP A 393 6.46 -31.86 7.67
C TRP A 393 6.30 -33.32 7.23
N TRP A 394 6.83 -33.70 6.05
CA TRP A 394 6.80 -35.08 5.59
C TRP A 394 7.67 -36.02 6.43
N THR A 395 8.85 -35.59 6.89
CA THR A 395 9.68 -36.41 7.79
C THR A 395 9.01 -36.62 9.14
N PHE A 396 8.34 -35.61 9.69
CA PHE A 396 7.52 -35.75 10.91
C PHE A 396 6.43 -36.83 10.74
N TRP A 397 5.70 -36.80 9.63
CA TRP A 397 4.69 -37.84 9.35
C TRP A 397 5.29 -39.21 9.10
N ALA A 398 6.41 -39.29 8.38
CA ALA A 398 7.10 -40.55 8.14
C ALA A 398 7.54 -41.18 9.47
N VAL A 399 8.07 -40.39 10.41
CA VAL A 399 8.45 -40.86 11.75
C VAL A 399 7.24 -41.33 12.55
N ILE A 400 6.11 -40.61 12.49
CA ILE A 400 4.87 -41.03 13.18
C ILE A 400 4.35 -42.35 12.60
N TRP A 401 4.32 -42.48 11.27
CA TRP A 401 3.84 -43.70 10.62
C TRP A 401 4.76 -44.88 10.90
N LEU A 402 6.07 -44.72 10.74
CA LEU A 402 7.06 -45.78 11.00
C LEU A 402 7.08 -46.17 12.48
N GLY A 403 7.05 -45.20 13.38
CA GLY A 403 6.97 -45.45 14.83
C GLY A 403 5.68 -46.15 15.24
N GLY A 404 4.53 -45.71 14.69
CA GLY A 404 3.23 -46.33 14.92
C GLY A 404 3.16 -47.76 14.39
N LEU A 405 3.70 -48.03 13.20
CA LEU A 405 3.78 -49.37 12.63
C LEU A 405 4.65 -50.30 13.49
N ASN A 406 5.80 -49.81 13.95
CA ASN A 406 6.69 -50.57 14.83
C ASN A 406 6.03 -50.91 16.18
N LEU A 407 5.29 -49.98 16.76
CA LEU A 407 4.55 -50.22 17.99
C LEU A 407 3.45 -51.27 17.81
N LEU A 408 2.73 -51.23 16.67
CA LEU A 408 1.72 -52.22 16.31
C LEU A 408 2.35 -53.61 16.14
N PHE A 409 3.50 -53.71 15.47
CA PHE A 409 4.21 -54.98 15.33
C PHE A 409 4.71 -55.53 16.66
N ALA A 410 5.30 -54.68 17.50
CA ALA A 410 5.74 -55.07 18.84
C ALA A 410 4.56 -55.57 19.70
N PHE A 411 3.41 -54.90 19.62
CA PHE A 411 2.19 -55.33 20.30
C PHE A 411 1.72 -56.71 19.80
N THR A 412 1.65 -56.89 18.48
CA THR A 412 1.23 -58.16 17.86
C THR A 412 2.16 -59.31 18.23
N GLN A 413 3.48 -59.07 18.21
CA GLN A 413 4.49 -60.05 18.62
C GLN A 413 4.34 -60.44 20.10
N ASN A 414 4.09 -59.47 20.98
CA ASN A 414 3.84 -59.74 22.40
C ASN A 414 2.58 -60.58 22.62
N VAL A 415 1.49 -60.30 21.89
CA VAL A 415 0.25 -61.10 21.97
C VAL A 415 0.49 -62.53 21.48
N LEU A 416 1.13 -62.69 20.32
CA LEU A 416 1.44 -64.01 19.76
C LEU A 416 2.37 -64.82 20.69
N GLY A 417 3.41 -64.18 21.24
CA GLY A 417 4.32 -64.81 22.20
C GLY A 417 3.60 -65.24 23.48
N SER A 418 2.69 -64.41 23.99
CA SER A 418 1.88 -64.75 25.17
C SER A 418 0.94 -65.94 24.91
N LEU A 419 0.29 -65.96 23.74
CA LEU A 419 -0.55 -67.09 23.32
C LEU A 419 0.27 -68.38 23.18
N GLN A 420 1.46 -68.30 22.59
CA GLN A 420 2.33 -69.46 22.41
C GLN A 420 2.73 -70.07 23.76
N VAL A 421 3.10 -69.25 24.75
CA VAL A 421 3.42 -69.71 26.11
C VAL A 421 2.20 -70.35 26.78
N ALA A 422 1.02 -69.72 26.66
CA ALA A 422 -0.21 -70.27 27.22
C ALA A 422 -0.58 -71.65 26.62
N TYR A 423 -0.45 -71.79 25.29
CA TYR A 423 -0.66 -73.07 24.61
C TYR A 423 0.38 -74.12 25.02
N ALA A 424 1.65 -73.75 25.16
CA ALA A 424 2.72 -74.65 25.59
C ALA A 424 2.49 -75.17 27.01
N ILE A 425 2.10 -74.30 27.96
CA ILE A 425 1.76 -74.70 29.33
C ILE A 425 0.56 -75.66 29.34
N LYS A 426 -0.46 -75.39 28.52
CA LYS A 426 -1.64 -76.27 28.39
C LYS A 426 -1.28 -77.64 27.78
N ALA A 427 -0.29 -77.68 26.89
CA ALA A 427 0.22 -78.93 26.31
C ALA A 427 1.08 -79.74 27.30
N LEU A 428 1.82 -79.08 28.20
CA LEU A 428 2.63 -79.71 29.25
C LEU A 428 1.79 -80.27 30.42
N ASN A 429 0.62 -79.69 30.69
CA ASN A 429 -0.30 -80.15 31.74
C ASN A 429 -1.29 -81.24 31.28
N LYS A 430 -1.17 -81.71 30.04
CA LYS A 430 -1.83 -82.92 29.53
C LYS A 430 -0.82 -84.05 29.49
#